data_AF-A0A0B0EH75-F1
#
_entry.id   AF-A0A0B0EH75-F1
#
_cell.length_a   1.000
_cell.length_b   1.000
_cell.length_c   1.000
_cell.angle_alpha   90.00
_cell.angle_beta   90.00
_cell.angle_gamma   90.00
#
_symmetry.space_group_name_H-M   'P 1'
#
loop_
_entity.id
_entity.type
_entity.pdbx_description
1 polymer ?
#
loop_
_entity_poly.entity_id
_entity_poly.type
_entity_poly.pdbx_seq_one_letter_code
_entity_poly.pdbx_strand_id
1 'polypeptide(L)'
;MHKILIALFIFLTVGSFQYKMAQGSENNVPSEQIKGADELTGEEPEKEKSELARMMEDIDKNYKIVEEISGYYKYKKKQWKQILEAGENIAKVTKKVRIKYAKPDDFKYEEQMKIMQVEAEKMAEIAKKRG
;
A
#
# COMPACT_ATOMS: atom_id res chain seq x y z
N MET A 1 23.25 -4.91 21.68
CA MET A 1 23.48 -3.80 20.72
C MET A 1 22.81 -4.06 19.36
N HIS A 2 21.55 -4.52 19.33
CA HIS A 2 20.77 -4.67 18.08
C HIS A 2 19.47 -3.85 18.07
N LYS A 3 18.94 -3.51 19.25
CA LYS A 3 17.71 -2.73 19.38
C LYS A 3 17.87 -1.25 18.98
N ILE A 4 19.08 -0.69 19.13
CA ILE A 4 19.41 0.69 18.70
C ILE A 4 19.55 0.76 17.16
N LEU A 5 20.02 -0.30 16.52
CA LEU A 5 20.15 -0.37 15.05
C LEU A 5 18.79 -0.38 14.33
N ILE A 6 17.79 -1.05 14.91
CA ILE A 6 16.44 -1.12 14.33
C ILE A 6 15.75 0.25 14.40
N ALA A 7 15.95 1.01 15.49
CA ALA A 7 15.40 2.36 15.63
C ALA A 7 16.01 3.37 14.64
N LEU A 8 17.29 3.23 14.30
CA LEU A 8 17.96 4.08 13.29
C LEU A 8 17.48 3.78 11.86
N PHE A 9 17.12 2.54 11.56
CA PHE A 9 16.60 2.16 10.25
C PHE A 9 15.24 2.81 9.93
N ILE A 10 14.37 2.96 10.93
CA ILE A 10 13.05 3.59 10.77
C ILE A 10 13.18 5.10 10.52
N PHE A 11 14.15 5.77 11.17
CA PHE A 11 14.38 7.21 10.96
C PHE A 11 14.94 7.54 9.57
N LEU A 12 15.77 6.67 9.00
CA LEU A 12 16.38 6.88 7.67
C LEU A 12 15.39 6.68 6.51
N THR A 13 14.44 5.75 6.64
CA THR A 13 13.43 5.49 5.59
C THR A 13 12.36 6.60 5.53
N VAL A 14 11.92 7.11 6.68
CA VAL A 14 10.90 8.16 6.77
C VAL A 14 11.45 9.53 6.36
N GLY A 15 12.70 9.87 6.73
CA GLY A 15 13.34 11.13 6.33
C GLY A 15 13.59 11.25 4.82
N SER A 16 13.92 10.13 4.16
CA SER A 16 14.14 10.09 2.71
C SER A 16 12.85 10.27 1.90
N PHE A 17 11.70 9.93 2.48
CA PHE A 17 10.40 10.00 1.81
C PHE A 17 9.89 11.44 1.69
N GLN A 18 10.12 12.29 2.70
CA GLN A 18 9.68 13.68 2.66
C GLN A 18 10.59 14.60 1.81
N TYR A 19 11.88 14.28 1.68
CA TYR A 19 12.80 15.12 0.91
C TYR A 19 12.58 15.02 -0.62
N LYS A 20 12.12 13.87 -1.13
CA LYS A 20 11.91 13.67 -2.57
C LYS A 20 10.60 14.25 -3.12
N MET A 21 9.58 14.45 -2.30
CA MET A 21 8.32 15.06 -2.75
C MET A 21 8.45 16.58 -2.96
N ALA A 22 9.43 17.23 -2.33
CA ALA A 22 9.62 18.69 -2.41
C ALA A 22 10.43 19.17 -3.62
N GLN A 23 11.11 18.27 -4.36
CA GLN A 23 11.98 18.64 -5.50
C GLN A 23 11.41 18.30 -6.89
N GLY A 24 10.20 17.73 -6.98
CA GLY A 24 9.62 17.30 -8.26
C GLY A 24 8.81 18.35 -9.03
N SER A 25 8.73 19.61 -8.56
CA SER A 25 7.72 20.57 -9.05
C SER A 25 8.16 21.54 -10.14
N GLU A 26 9.40 21.52 -10.63
CA GLU A 26 9.78 22.39 -11.75
C GLU A 26 10.74 21.65 -12.66
N ASN A 27 10.26 21.22 -13.84
CA ASN A 27 10.96 21.33 -15.11
C ASN A 27 10.00 20.99 -16.27
N ASN A 28 9.79 22.00 -17.11
CA ASN A 28 9.07 21.95 -18.39
C ASN A 28 9.66 20.90 -19.35
N VAL A 29 8.80 20.12 -20.02
CA VAL A 29 9.09 19.55 -21.35
C VAL A 29 7.84 19.68 -22.24
N PRO A 30 7.97 20.11 -23.51
CA PRO A 30 6.85 20.53 -24.36
C PRO A 30 6.03 19.37 -24.92
N SER A 31 4.78 19.72 -25.26
CA SER A 31 3.79 18.92 -25.96
C SER A 31 4.29 18.34 -27.29
N GLU A 32 4.27 17.02 -27.42
CA GLU A 32 4.16 16.35 -28.71
C GLU A 32 2.97 15.39 -28.69
N GLN A 33 1.99 15.70 -29.54
CA GLN A 33 0.78 14.93 -29.75
C GLN A 33 1.14 13.63 -30.46
N ILE A 34 0.84 12.47 -29.84
CA ILE A 34 0.61 11.24 -30.61
C ILE A 34 -0.89 10.97 -30.57
N LYS A 35 -1.51 11.36 -31.67
CA LYS A 35 -2.89 11.08 -32.05
C LYS A 35 -2.96 9.63 -32.52
N GLY A 36 -3.78 8.80 -31.88
CA GLY A 36 -4.26 7.55 -32.46
C GLY A 36 -4.21 6.34 -31.55
N ALA A 37 -5.26 6.14 -30.77
CA ALA A 37 -5.94 4.86 -30.50
C ALA A 37 -6.90 5.07 -29.31
N ASP A 38 -7.82 6.02 -29.45
CA ASP A 38 -8.97 6.13 -28.56
C ASP A 38 -10.13 5.40 -29.23
N GLU A 39 -10.20 4.10 -29.00
CA GLU A 39 -11.46 3.36 -29.06
C GLU A 39 -11.23 1.97 -28.43
N LEU A 40 -11.72 1.83 -27.20
CA LEU A 40 -12.16 0.61 -26.50
C LEU A 40 -11.71 0.55 -25.03
N THR A 41 -12.10 1.55 -24.23
CA THR A 41 -12.84 1.38 -22.95
C THR A 41 -13.00 2.75 -22.30
N GLY A 42 -14.19 3.34 -22.41
CA GLY A 42 -14.52 4.64 -21.86
C GLY A 42 -14.78 4.62 -20.34
N GLU A 43 -13.74 4.40 -19.54
CA GLU A 43 -13.72 4.92 -18.17
C GLU A 43 -12.86 6.18 -18.15
N GLU A 44 -13.48 7.32 -17.80
CA GLU A 44 -12.76 8.59 -17.70
C GLU A 44 -11.60 8.44 -16.69
N PRO A 45 -10.37 8.87 -17.03
CA PRO A 45 -9.19 8.71 -16.19
C PRO A 45 -9.34 9.34 -14.78
N GLU A 46 -10.32 10.22 -14.57
CA GLU A 46 -10.69 10.73 -13.24
C GLU A 46 -11.42 9.70 -12.37
N LYS A 47 -12.30 8.87 -12.96
CA LYS A 47 -13.03 7.81 -12.24
C LYS A 47 -12.09 6.72 -11.75
N GLU A 48 -11.16 6.29 -12.60
CA GLU A 48 -10.13 5.31 -12.22
C GLU A 48 -9.23 5.83 -11.10
N LYS A 49 -8.79 7.08 -11.17
CA LYS A 49 -8.00 7.73 -10.10
C LYS A 49 -8.78 7.79 -8.78
N SER A 50 -10.06 8.12 -8.84
CA SER A 50 -10.95 8.16 -7.68
C SER A 50 -11.15 6.78 -7.05
N GLU A 51 -11.29 5.74 -7.87
CA GLU A 51 -11.44 4.36 -7.40
C GLU A 51 -10.14 3.82 -6.80
N LEU A 52 -8.99 4.02 -7.46
CA LEU A 52 -7.69 3.65 -6.92
C LEU A 52 -7.44 4.37 -5.58
N ALA A 53 -7.73 5.67 -5.49
CA ALA A 53 -7.59 6.41 -4.25
C ALA A 53 -8.41 5.81 -3.10
N ARG A 54 -9.67 5.40 -3.36
CA ARG A 54 -10.52 4.72 -2.37
C ARG A 54 -9.94 3.38 -1.94
N MET A 55 -9.42 2.58 -2.87
CA MET A 55 -8.78 1.30 -2.54
C MET A 55 -7.52 1.50 -1.67
N MET A 56 -6.72 2.52 -1.97
CA MET A 56 -5.53 2.85 -1.17
C MET A 56 -5.93 3.39 0.21
N GLU A 57 -7.01 4.16 0.31
CA GLU A 57 -7.58 4.62 1.59
C GLU A 57 -8.06 3.43 2.44
N ASP A 58 -8.71 2.43 1.83
CA ASP A 58 -9.13 1.21 2.54
C ASP A 58 -7.93 0.41 3.06
N ILE A 59 -6.85 0.30 2.28
CA ILE A 59 -5.60 -0.31 2.74
C ILE A 59 -5.02 0.47 3.93
N ASP A 60 -4.91 1.80 3.83
CA ASP A 60 -4.37 2.66 4.89
C ASP A 60 -5.20 2.58 6.19
N LYS A 61 -6.53 2.58 6.09
CA LYS A 61 -7.41 2.40 7.26
C LYS A 61 -7.14 1.09 7.99
N ASN A 62 -7.04 -0.02 7.26
CA ASN A 62 -6.76 -1.32 7.87
C ASN A 62 -5.33 -1.40 8.41
N TYR A 63 -4.36 -0.79 7.72
CA TYR A 63 -2.99 -0.67 8.21
C TYR A 63 -2.95 0.05 9.56
N LYS A 64 -3.62 1.21 9.68
CA LYS A 64 -3.68 1.99 10.93
C LYS A 64 -4.29 1.24 12.10
N ILE A 65 -5.32 0.41 11.85
CA ILE A 65 -5.89 -0.47 12.89
C ILE A 65 -4.83 -1.44 13.42
N VAL A 66 -4.05 -2.06 12.52
CA VAL A 66 -2.98 -2.99 12.92
C VAL A 66 -1.86 -2.25 13.64
N GLU A 67 -1.46 -1.09 13.13
CA GLU A 67 -0.42 -0.24 13.73
C GLU A 67 -0.78 0.12 15.18
N GLU A 68 -2.01 0.59 15.42
CA GLU A 68 -2.50 0.93 16.76
C GLU A 68 -2.48 -0.27 17.72
N ILE A 69 -2.85 -1.46 17.23
CA ILE A 69 -2.84 -2.69 18.04
C ILE A 69 -1.41 -3.19 18.28
N SER A 70 -0.51 -3.01 17.30
CA SER A 70 0.86 -3.56 17.32
C SER A 70 1.74 -2.99 18.44
N GLY A 71 1.34 -1.85 19.03
CA GLY A 71 1.99 -1.27 20.20
C GLY A 71 1.82 -2.08 21.50
N TYR A 72 0.92 -3.07 21.54
CA TYR A 72 0.67 -3.84 22.76
C TYR A 72 1.56 -5.08 22.89
N TYR A 73 2.01 -5.35 24.12
CA TYR A 73 2.80 -6.55 24.42
C TYR A 73 1.97 -7.86 24.40
N LYS A 74 0.66 -7.78 24.65
CA LYS A 74 -0.28 -8.91 24.63
C LYS A 74 -1.60 -8.50 24.00
N TYR A 75 -2.14 -9.34 23.12
CA TYR A 75 -3.42 -9.11 22.47
C TYR A 75 -4.53 -9.97 23.08
N LYS A 76 -5.68 -9.33 23.33
CA LYS A 76 -6.95 -9.97 23.68
C LYS A 76 -7.57 -10.60 22.43
N LYS A 77 -8.49 -11.55 22.61
CA LYS A 77 -9.24 -12.19 21.51
C LYS A 77 -9.86 -11.19 20.54
N LYS A 78 -10.43 -10.09 21.05
CA LYS A 78 -11.00 -9.01 20.21
C LYS A 78 -9.95 -8.37 19.30
N GLN A 79 -8.74 -8.12 19.81
CA GLN A 79 -7.65 -7.53 19.04
C GLN A 79 -7.12 -8.51 17.99
N TRP A 80 -7.01 -9.80 18.31
CA TRP A 80 -6.68 -10.82 17.30
C TRP A 80 -7.70 -10.88 16.18
N LYS A 81 -8.99 -10.78 16.50
CA LYS A 81 -10.06 -10.69 15.49
C LYS A 81 -9.91 -9.45 14.60
N GLN A 82 -9.60 -8.29 15.18
CA GLN A 82 -9.36 -7.06 14.40
C GLN A 82 -8.13 -7.17 13.49
N ILE A 83 -7.03 -7.77 13.96
CA ILE A 83 -5.84 -8.02 13.13
C ILE A 83 -6.18 -8.99 11.98
N LEU A 84 -6.96 -10.04 12.25
CA LEU A 84 -7.41 -10.98 11.23
C LEU A 84 -8.21 -10.27 10.13
N GLU A 85 -9.26 -9.55 10.52
CA GLU A 85 -10.11 -8.81 9.58
C GLU A 85 -9.31 -7.78 8.77
N ALA A 86 -8.41 -7.04 9.42
CA ALA A 86 -7.55 -6.08 8.74
C ALA A 86 -6.60 -6.74 7.74
N GLY A 87 -5.97 -7.87 8.10
CA GLY A 87 -5.09 -8.60 7.19
C GLY A 87 -5.80 -9.18 5.99
N GLU A 88 -6.98 -9.77 6.19
CA GLU A 88 -7.81 -10.29 5.08
C GLU A 88 -8.24 -9.15 4.14
N ASN A 89 -8.61 -7.99 4.69
CA ASN A 89 -8.99 -6.83 3.90
C ASN A 89 -7.80 -6.26 3.09
N ILE A 90 -6.64 -6.04 3.72
CA ILE A 90 -5.45 -5.54 3.03
C ILE A 90 -5.06 -6.50 1.91
N ALA A 91 -4.97 -7.80 2.18
CA ALA A 91 -4.63 -8.81 1.17
C ALA A 91 -5.61 -8.76 -0.02
N LYS A 92 -6.91 -8.74 0.26
CA LYS A 92 -7.96 -8.72 -0.76
C LYS A 92 -7.91 -7.45 -1.61
N VAL A 93 -7.81 -6.28 -1.00
CA VAL A 93 -7.80 -4.99 -1.73
C VAL A 93 -6.50 -4.83 -2.50
N THR A 94 -5.35 -5.15 -1.90
CA THR A 94 -4.03 -5.12 -2.57
C THR A 94 -4.01 -6.02 -3.79
N LYS A 95 -4.56 -7.25 -3.70
CA LYS A 95 -4.69 -8.16 -4.84
C LYS A 95 -5.52 -7.54 -5.97
N LYS A 96 -6.63 -6.85 -5.65
CA LYS A 96 -7.44 -6.15 -6.65
C LYS A 96 -6.65 -5.01 -7.31
N VAL A 97 -5.92 -4.23 -6.52
CA VAL A 97 -5.11 -3.12 -7.03
C VAL A 97 -4.04 -3.63 -7.98
N ARG A 98 -3.34 -4.71 -7.62
CA ARG A 98 -2.32 -5.34 -8.49
C ARG A 98 -2.87 -5.82 -9.84
N ILE A 99 -4.12 -6.27 -9.89
CA ILE A 99 -4.73 -6.78 -11.11
C ILE A 99 -5.27 -5.62 -11.96
N LYS A 100 -6.01 -4.68 -11.35
CA LYS A 100 -6.71 -3.60 -12.06
C LYS A 100 -5.78 -2.44 -12.43
N TYR A 101 -4.78 -2.15 -11.60
CA TYR A 101 -3.86 -1.01 -11.76
C TYR A 101 -2.41 -1.48 -11.85
N ALA A 102 -2.19 -2.57 -12.59
CA ALA A 102 -0.86 -3.11 -12.85
C ALA A 102 0.01 -2.08 -13.59
N LYS A 103 1.30 -2.02 -13.25
CA LYS A 103 2.31 -1.20 -13.92
C LYS A 103 3.49 -2.09 -14.32
N PRO A 104 3.39 -2.82 -15.45
CA PRO A 104 4.40 -3.81 -15.84
C PRO A 104 5.80 -3.22 -16.02
N ASP A 105 5.89 -1.94 -16.41
CA ASP A 105 7.16 -1.23 -16.58
C ASP A 105 7.73 -0.67 -15.25
N ASP A 106 6.94 -0.68 -14.17
CA ASP A 106 7.34 -0.26 -12.83
C ASP A 106 7.50 -1.48 -11.92
N PHE A 107 8.61 -2.20 -12.12
CA PHE A 107 8.97 -3.37 -11.31
C PHE A 107 8.97 -3.10 -9.80
N LYS A 108 9.33 -1.88 -9.40
CA LYS A 108 9.38 -1.51 -7.98
C LYS A 108 7.97 -1.45 -7.41
N TYR A 109 7.05 -0.80 -8.11
CA TYR A 109 5.64 -0.78 -7.70
C TYR A 109 5.07 -2.19 -7.61
N GLU A 110 5.27 -3.02 -8.64
CA GLU A 110 4.74 -4.39 -8.67
C GLU A 110 5.26 -5.25 -7.53
N GLU A 111 6.57 -5.17 -7.25
CA GLU A 111 7.17 -5.93 -6.16
C GLU A 111 6.68 -5.44 -4.79
N GLN A 112 6.56 -4.12 -4.60
CA GLN A 112 6.05 -3.55 -3.35
C GLN A 112 4.60 -3.97 -3.08
N MET A 113 3.74 -3.95 -4.11
CA MET A 113 2.35 -4.39 -3.97
C MET A 113 2.25 -5.89 -3.71
N LYS A 114 3.12 -6.69 -4.33
CA LYS A 114 3.21 -8.13 -4.05
C LYS A 114 3.63 -8.41 -2.61
N ILE A 115 4.65 -7.72 -2.11
CA ILE A 115 5.09 -7.84 -0.71
C ILE A 115 3.94 -7.48 0.23
N MET A 116 3.26 -6.36 0.00
CA MET A 116 2.12 -5.95 0.83
C MET A 116 1.03 -7.02 0.88
N GLN A 117 0.68 -7.63 -0.26
CA GLN A 117 -0.31 -8.70 -0.29
C GLN A 117 0.17 -9.91 0.53
N VAL A 118 1.38 -10.40 0.28
CA VAL A 118 1.92 -11.62 0.92
C VAL A 118 2.05 -11.42 2.44
N GLU A 119 2.53 -10.28 2.89
CA GLU A 119 2.68 -10.01 4.32
C GLU A 119 1.31 -9.84 5.02
N ALA A 120 0.32 -9.26 4.34
CA ALA A 120 -1.05 -9.20 4.86
C ALA A 120 -1.69 -10.59 4.98
N GLU A 121 -1.47 -11.48 4.01
CA GLU A 121 -1.92 -12.88 4.06
C GLU A 121 -1.28 -13.61 5.26
N LYS A 122 0.05 -13.50 5.43
CA LYS A 122 0.75 -14.08 6.59
C LYS A 122 0.23 -13.53 7.92
N MET A 123 -0.02 -12.23 8.00
CA MET A 123 -0.58 -11.60 9.19
C MET A 123 -1.97 -12.18 9.52
N ALA A 124 -2.84 -12.33 8.53
CA ALA A 124 -4.15 -12.95 8.70
C ALA A 124 -4.02 -14.41 9.17
N GLU A 125 -3.11 -15.20 8.58
CA GLU A 125 -2.86 -16.58 9.00
C GLU A 125 -2.39 -16.69 10.46
N ILE A 126 -1.51 -15.79 10.89
CA ILE A 126 -1.04 -15.73 12.29
C ILE A 126 -2.22 -15.41 13.21
N ALA A 127 -3.01 -14.40 12.87
CA ALA A 127 -4.16 -13.98 13.68
C ALA A 127 -5.24 -15.06 13.77
N LYS A 128 -5.49 -15.80 12.68
CA LYS A 128 -6.44 -16.91 12.64
C LYS A 128 -6.09 -18.05 13.60
N LYS A 129 -4.80 -18.27 13.88
CA LYS A 129 -4.33 -19.28 14.85
C LYS A 129 -4.47 -18.81 16.31
N ARG A 130 -4.78 -17.54 16.54
CA ARG A 130 -4.76 -16.87 17.85
C ARG A 130 -6.13 -16.38 18.32
N GLY A 131 -7.06 -16.11 17.40
CA GLY A 131 -8.45 -15.76 17.65
C GLY A 131 -9.34 -16.98 17.87
#